data_AF-A0A3A4P0E9-F1
#
_entry.id   AF-A0A3A4P0E9-F1
#
_cell.length_a   1.000
_cell.length_b   1.000
_cell.length_c   1.000
_cell.angle_alpha   90.00
_cell.angle_beta   90.00
_cell.angle_gamma   90.00
#
_symmetry.space_group_name_H-M   'P 1'
#
loop_
_entity.id
_entity.type
_entity.pdbx_description
1 polymer ?
#
loop_
_entity_poly.entity_id
_entity_poly.type
_entity_poly.pdbx_seq_one_letter_code
_entity_poly.pdbx_strand_id
1 'polypeptide(L)'
;MYYFKTIPFIGAGLTVGSDEVAEKLPPLLQNYKAAMVRGHGSFAVGQMLEEPFRWTSSLEASCKTLCLHRLLSPRDGGEEEGKW
;
A
#
# COMPACT_ATOMS: atom_id res chain seq x y z
N MET A 1 -2.51 -0.70 16.70
CA MET A 1 -3.07 -1.95 16.16
C MET A 1 -2.37 -2.26 14.85
N TYR A 2 -1.52 -3.30 14.79
CA TYR A 2 -0.68 -3.61 13.63
C TYR A 2 -1.22 -4.87 12.94
N TYR A 3 -2.03 -4.69 11.89
CA TYR A 3 -2.66 -5.79 11.15
C TYR A 3 -1.85 -6.27 9.95
N PHE A 4 -0.93 -5.45 9.44
CA PHE A 4 -0.25 -5.70 8.18
C PHE A 4 1.23 -5.98 8.43
N LYS A 5 1.67 -7.21 8.21
CA LYS A 5 3.10 -7.55 8.29
C LYS A 5 3.87 -7.01 7.08
N THR A 6 3.27 -7.07 5.90
CA THR A 6 3.82 -6.56 4.64
C THR A 6 2.66 -6.27 3.69
N ILE A 7 2.74 -5.18 2.93
CA ILE A 7 1.74 -4.85 1.89
C ILE A 7 2.46 -4.80 0.55
N PRO A 8 2.06 -5.64 -0.42
CA PRO A 8 2.65 -5.63 -1.74
C PRO A 8 2.33 -4.32 -2.46
N PHE A 9 3.32 -3.79 -3.19
CA PHE A 9 3.15 -2.63 -4.05
C PHE A 9 3.26 -3.04 -5.51
N ILE A 10 2.41 -2.47 -6.36
CA ILE A 10 2.48 -2.61 -7.81
C ILE A 10 2.87 -1.27 -8.40
N GLY A 11 3.97 -1.23 -9.13
CA GLY A 11 4.29 -0.15 -10.06
C GLY A 11 3.83 -0.54 -11.45
N ALA A 12 2.83 0.17 -11.98
CA ALA A 12 2.37 0.01 -13.36
C ALA A 12 2.60 1.34 -14.09
N GLY A 13 2.95 1.28 -15.38
CA GLY A 13 3.18 2.48 -16.20
C GLY A 13 1.90 3.28 -16.46
N LEU A 14 0.77 2.58 -16.61
CA LEU A 14 -0.58 3.13 -16.51
C LEU A 14 -1.24 2.60 -15.23
N THR A 15 -1.63 3.49 -14.35
CA THR A 15 -2.15 3.14 -13.02
C THR A 15 -3.66 3.00 -12.98
N VAL A 16 -4.39 3.60 -13.93
CA VAL A 16 -5.86 3.60 -14.00
C VAL A 16 -6.31 2.77 -15.20
N GLY A 17 -7.14 1.75 -14.97
CA GLY A 17 -7.79 0.99 -16.05
C GLY A 17 -6.83 0.22 -16.97
N SER A 18 -5.60 -0.02 -16.52
CA SER A 18 -4.62 -0.83 -17.27
C SER A 18 -4.87 -2.30 -17.03
N ASP A 19 -4.85 -3.09 -18.11
CA ASP A 19 -4.86 -4.56 -18.07
C ASP A 19 -3.74 -5.10 -17.18
N GLU A 20 -2.60 -4.38 -17.11
CA GLU A 20 -1.48 -4.73 -16.25
C GLU A 20 -1.85 -4.78 -14.76
N VAL A 21 -2.66 -3.84 -14.28
CA VAL A 21 -3.14 -3.84 -12.89
C VAL A 21 -4.19 -4.94 -12.71
N ALA A 22 -5.08 -5.13 -13.69
CA ALA A 22 -6.11 -6.16 -13.64
C ALA A 22 -5.52 -7.59 -13.61
N GLU A 23 -4.37 -7.84 -14.25
CA GLU A 23 -3.69 -9.13 -14.22
C GLU A 23 -2.85 -9.33 -12.95
N LYS A 24 -2.16 -8.29 -12.47
CA LYS A 24 -1.23 -8.38 -11.34
C LYS A 24 -1.92 -8.31 -9.97
N LEU A 25 -3.06 -7.63 -9.86
CA LEU A 25 -3.75 -7.40 -8.59
C LEU A 25 -4.43 -8.66 -8.00
N PRO A 26 -5.20 -9.47 -8.77
CA PRO A 26 -5.88 -10.64 -8.23
C PRO A 26 -4.96 -11.67 -7.55
N PRO A 27 -3.81 -12.10 -8.12
CA PRO A 27 -2.95 -13.09 -7.46
C PRO A 27 -2.30 -12.55 -6.17
N LEU A 28 -2.08 -11.23 -6.08
CA LEU A 28 -1.63 -10.60 -4.85
C LEU A 28 -2.73 -10.61 -3.78
N LEU A 29 -3.97 -10.31 -4.16
CA LEU A 29 -5.10 -10.27 -3.23
C LEU A 29 -5.54 -11.68 -2.74
N GLN A 30 -5.12 -12.75 -3.42
CA GLN A 30 -5.26 -14.11 -2.90
C GLN A 30 -4.38 -14.36 -1.66
N ASN A 31 -3.18 -13.76 -1.64
CA ASN A 31 -2.19 -13.97 -0.59
C ASN A 31 -2.19 -12.85 0.47
N TYR A 32 -2.65 -11.65 0.10
CA TYR A 32 -2.66 -10.46 0.95
C TYR A 32 -4.06 -9.85 1.04
N LYS A 33 -4.45 -9.38 2.22
CA LYS A 33 -5.76 -8.74 2.44
C LYS A 33 -5.88 -7.35 1.80
N ALA A 34 -4.75 -6.70 1.54
CA ALA A 34 -4.67 -5.41 0.86
C ALA A 34 -3.38 -5.31 0.03
N ALA A 35 -3.43 -4.52 -1.03
CA ALA A 35 -2.32 -4.20 -1.93
C ALA A 35 -2.33 -2.70 -2.27
N MET A 36 -1.17 -2.13 -2.58
CA MET A 36 -1.03 -0.72 -2.99
C MET A 36 -0.65 -0.62 -4.46
N VAL A 37 -1.33 0.25 -5.22
CA VAL A 37 -0.94 0.62 -6.58
C VAL A 37 -0.32 2.01 -6.51
N ARG A 38 0.95 2.12 -6.92
CA ARG A 38 1.70 3.38 -6.88
C ARG A 38 0.98 4.44 -7.71
N GLY A 39 0.73 5.61 -7.12
CA GLY A 39 0.07 6.73 -7.81
C GLY A 39 -1.45 6.57 -8.00
N HIS A 40 -2.08 5.54 -7.44
CA HIS A 40 -3.53 5.33 -7.51
C HIS A 40 -4.15 5.23 -6.11
N GLY A 41 -3.74 4.24 -5.33
CA GLY A 41 -4.32 3.99 -4.01
C GLY A 41 -4.24 2.53 -3.57
N SER A 42 -4.98 2.22 -2.51
CA SER A 42 -5.08 0.87 -1.95
C SER A 42 -6.25 0.08 -2.54
N PHE A 43 -6.05 -1.23 -2.64
CA PHE A 43 -7.08 -2.21 -2.94
C PHE A 43 -7.13 -3.21 -1.79
N ALA A 44 -8.32 -3.58 -1.34
CA ALA A 44 -8.51 -4.54 -0.26
C ALA A 44 -9.63 -5.51 -0.59
N VAL A 45 -9.53 -6.73 -0.05
CA VAL A 45 -10.55 -7.77 -0.22
C VAL A 45 -11.06 -8.29 1.11
N GLY A 46 -12.31 -8.73 1.11
CA GLY A 46 -12.94 -9.40 2.23
C GLY A 46 -14.26 -10.02 1.82
N GLN A 47 -14.80 -10.87 2.68
CA GLN A 47 -16.08 -11.54 2.43
C GLN A 47 -17.28 -10.62 2.66
N MET A 48 -17.12 -9.66 3.57
CA MET A 48 -18.12 -8.65 3.91
C MET A 48 -17.51 -7.26 3.70
N LEU A 49 -18.31 -6.25 3.37
CA LEU A 49 -17.84 -4.89 3.05
C LEU A 49 -17.05 -4.23 4.19
N GLU A 50 -17.34 -4.61 5.43
CA GLU A 50 -16.69 -4.10 6.63
C GLU A 50 -15.22 -4.53 6.71
N GLU A 51 -14.87 -5.69 6.16
CA GLU A 51 -13.50 -6.20 6.15
C GLU A 51 -12.55 -5.36 5.29
N PRO A 52 -12.77 -5.18 3.97
CA PRO A 52 -11.92 -4.34 3.14
C PRO A 52 -11.95 -2.88 3.60
N PHE A 53 -13.08 -2.39 4.10
CA PHE A 53 -13.16 -1.05 4.70
C PHE A 53 -12.22 -0.92 5.92
N ARG A 54 -12.24 -1.90 6.84
CA ARG A 54 -11.34 -1.94 7.98
C ARG A 54 -9.88 -2.01 7.54
N TRP A 55 -9.57 -2.82 6.53
CA TRP A 55 -8.20 -2.97 6.03
C TRP A 55 -7.67 -1.65 5.47
N THR A 56 -8.42 -1.04 4.55
CA THR A 56 -8.03 0.23 3.92
C THR A 56 -7.93 1.36 4.95
N SER A 57 -8.87 1.44 5.90
CA SER A 57 -8.84 2.48 6.95
C SER A 57 -7.64 2.32 7.89
N SER A 58 -7.32 1.08 8.29
CA SER A 58 -6.18 0.79 9.15
C SER A 58 -4.85 1.07 8.44
N LEU A 59 -4.79 0.79 7.13
CA LEU A 59 -3.65 1.09 6.29
C LEU A 59 -3.41 2.61 6.21
N GLU A 60 -4.46 3.36 5.89
CA GLU A 60 -4.43 4.83 5.81
C GLU A 60 -3.98 5.48 7.13
N ALA A 61 -4.51 5.01 8.26
CA ALA A 61 -4.10 5.50 9.58
C ALA A 61 -2.62 5.24 9.88
N SER A 62 -2.12 4.06 9.47
CA SER A 62 -0.70 3.70 9.61
C SER A 62 0.19 4.58 8.73
N CYS A 63 -0.21 4.78 7.46
CA CYS A 63 0.49 5.66 6.53
C CYS A 63 0.53 7.11 7.03
N LYS A 64 -0.57 7.63 7.60
CA LYS A 64 -0.61 8.96 8.20
C LYS A 64 0.34 9.08 9.38
N THR A 65 0.34 8.10 10.27
CA THR A 65 1.26 8.06 11.42
C THR A 65 2.71 8.07 10.96
N LEU A 66 3.06 7.24 9.97
CA LEU A 66 4.40 7.18 9.39
C LEU A 66 4.79 8.45 8.64
N CYS A 67 3.85 9.07 7.92
CA CYS A 67 4.06 10.35 7.24
C CYS A 67 4.34 11.48 8.25
N LEU A 68 3.50 11.61 9.28
CA LEU A 68 3.68 12.57 10.36
C LEU A 68 5.00 12.33 11.10
N HIS A 69 5.30 11.06 11.41
CA HIS A 69 6.59 10.69 12.00
C HIS A 69 7.74 11.16 11.12
N ARG A 70 7.74 10.89 9.81
CA ARG A 70 8.79 11.35 8.88
C ARG A 70 8.90 12.88 8.76
N LEU A 71 7.79 13.60 8.93
CA LEU A 71 7.77 15.06 8.91
C LEU A 71 8.31 15.68 10.20
N LEU A 72 8.05 15.04 11.34
CA LEU A 72 8.44 15.51 12.67
C LEU A 72 9.81 15.00 13.11
N SER A 73 10.22 13.83 12.64
CA SER A 73 11.57 13.32 12.84
C SER A 73 12.56 14.24 12.12
N PRO A 74 13.64 14.67 12.79
CA PRO A 74 14.75 15.32 12.11
C PRO A 74 15.19 14.43 10.94
N ARG A 75 15.50 15.04 9.79
CA ARG A 75 16.22 14.36 8.73
C ARG A 75 17.60 14.03 9.29
N ASP A 76 17.76 12.84 9.86
CA ASP A 76 19.10 12.27 9.98
C ASP A 76 19.59 12.08 8.54
N GLY A 77 20.58 12.88 8.17
CA GLY A 77 21.26 12.78 6.90
C GLY A 77 21.97 11.44 6.82
N GLY A 78 21.29 10.45 6.24
CA GLY A 78 21.88 9.23 5.74
C GLY A 78 21.81 9.26 4.23
N GLU A 79 22.90 9.68 3.59
CA GLU A 79 23.20 9.34 2.20
C GLU A 79 23.25 7.81 2.10
N GLU A 80 22.33 7.21 1.33
CA GLU A 80 22.67 6.02 0.55
C GLU A 80 22.20 6.27 -0.88
N GLU A 81 23.19 6.59 -1.71
CA GLU A 81 23.11 6.58 -3.16
C GLU A 81 22.66 5.21 -3.67
N GLY A 82 21.74 5.24 -4.65
CA GLY A 82 21.80 4.38 -5.82
C GLY A 82 21.79 2.86 -5.63
N LYS A 83 20.63 2.24 -5.84
CA LYS A 83 20.50 1.20 -6.85
C LYS A 83 19.04 0.99 -7.22
N TRP A 84 18.80 1.11 -8.53
CA TRP A 84 17.57 0.78 -9.23
C TRP A 84 17.23 -0.70 -9.08
#